data_AF-A0A8H4PMT8-F1
#
_entry.id   AF-A0A8H4PMT8-F1
#
_cell.length_a   1.000
_cell.length_b   1.000
_cell.length_c   1.000
_cell.angle_alpha   90.00
_cell.angle_beta   90.00
_cell.angle_gamma   90.00
#
_symmetry.space_group_name_H-M   'P 1'
#
loop_
_entity.id
_entity.type
_entity.pdbx_description
1 polymer ?
#
loop_
_entity_poly.entity_id
_entity_poly.type
_entity_poly.pdbx_seq_one_letter_code
_entity_poly.pdbx_strand_id
1 'polypeptide(L)'
;MDYSCRRLTLVDDTLPAFAGITHVLSRVFAGGFVYGMPLMFLDIALLWRPQATIRRRALSRPPFLPSWSWMGWWFDGVSVDVSLWRAAADYVEETRATKRDQGPKRFQASHSFRIRPTVAWNLTNRAHAVRVANNGLRYRELRSRRAQGAPLPPGWSRAGSQFRHDSDELTVFKYPIPVEEIPEDADYETQPGEEAHPGPLLSFKTTCGFFEVDYAISMVPRGKPNPPIAVGNIWSRGNQWMGEFRAHDGWLGVQSSNYDGDERLEFVAISTATERRGSHVFSAERFEEKMDADEMIDIVNVLWIERIAGVACRRGIGHVLQKAWEAEAPDEVDVLLG
;
A
#
# COMPACT_ATOMS: atom_id res chain seq x y z
N MET A 1 -9.99 10.29 11.78
CA MET A 1 -8.88 11.25 11.91
C MET A 1 -7.76 10.82 11.00
N ASP A 2 -7.04 11.76 10.41
CA ASP A 2 -5.88 11.48 9.58
C ASP A 2 -4.60 11.60 10.43
N TYR A 3 -3.94 10.48 10.67
CA TYR A 3 -2.74 10.41 11.51
C TYR A 3 -1.49 10.89 10.78
N SER A 4 -1.45 10.80 9.44
CA SER A 4 -0.29 11.21 8.63
C SER A 4 -0.01 12.72 8.71
N CYS A 5 -1.06 13.52 8.88
CA CYS A 5 -0.98 14.98 9.01
C CYS A 5 -0.56 15.48 10.39
N ARG A 6 -0.48 14.61 11.40
CA ARG A 6 -0.18 15.07 12.77
C ARG A 6 1.24 15.61 12.84
N ARG A 7 1.36 16.87 13.26
CA ARG A 7 2.65 17.51 13.57
C ARG A 7 3.05 17.07 14.97
N LEU A 8 4.20 16.42 15.08
CA LEU A 8 4.79 16.07 16.37
C LEU A 8 5.78 17.16 16.76
N THR A 9 5.76 17.56 18.04
CA THR A 9 6.70 18.56 18.58
C THR A 9 8.12 17.99 18.61
N LEU A 10 8.26 16.71 18.96
CA LEU A 10 9.52 15.97 18.96
C LEU A 10 9.44 14.84 17.95
N VAL A 11 10.37 14.83 16.98
CA VAL A 11 10.40 13.82 15.91
C VAL A 11 10.70 12.44 16.49
N ASP A 12 11.56 12.39 17.51
CA ASP A 12 11.97 11.17 18.21
C ASP A 12 10.80 10.46 18.91
N ASP A 13 9.69 11.15 19.17
CA ASP A 13 8.48 10.57 19.78
C ASP A 13 7.51 9.97 18.74
N THR A 14 7.93 9.84 17.47
CA THR A 14 7.06 9.33 16.40
C THR A 14 6.47 7.96 16.74
N LEU A 15 7.27 6.98 17.14
CA LEU A 15 6.76 5.66 17.50
C LEU A 15 5.83 5.68 18.73
N PRO A 16 6.23 6.23 19.89
CA PRO A 16 5.35 6.35 21.05
C PRO A 16 4.03 7.09 20.77
N ALA A 17 4.07 8.14 19.95
CA ALA A 17 2.90 8.97 19.66
C ALA A 17 1.80 8.22 18.88
N PHE A 18 2.16 7.20 18.11
CA PHE A 18 1.20 6.38 17.35
C PHE A 18 0.96 4.99 17.97
N ALA A 19 1.79 4.55 18.93
CA ALA A 19 1.65 3.26 19.61
C ALA A 19 0.26 3.05 20.23
N GLY A 20 -0.34 4.10 20.81
CA GLY A 20 -1.66 3.99 21.43
C GLY A 20 -2.77 3.62 20.43
N ILE A 21 -2.75 4.18 19.22
CA ILE A 21 -3.76 3.85 18.20
C ILE A 21 -3.47 2.50 17.54
N THR A 22 -2.20 2.19 17.25
CA THR A 22 -1.84 0.89 16.66
C THR A 22 -2.12 -0.25 17.63
N HIS A 23 -1.91 -0.06 18.93
CA HIS A 23 -2.29 -1.03 19.96
C HIS A 23 -3.80 -1.32 19.97
N VAL A 24 -4.66 -0.28 19.90
CA VAL A 24 -6.11 -0.47 19.85
C VAL A 24 -6.54 -1.18 18.56
N LEU A 25 -5.94 -0.83 17.43
CA LEU A 25 -6.27 -1.45 16.13
C LEU A 25 -5.73 -2.88 15.99
N SER A 26 -4.64 -3.24 16.68
CA SER A 26 -4.07 -4.59 16.66
C SER A 26 -5.03 -5.66 17.20
N ARG A 27 -6.09 -5.24 17.90
CA ARG A 27 -7.20 -6.10 18.33
C ARG A 27 -8.06 -6.64 17.18
N VAL A 28 -8.03 -5.99 16.03
CA VAL A 28 -8.83 -6.36 14.85
C VAL A 28 -7.94 -6.81 13.70
N PHE A 29 -6.77 -6.20 13.57
CA PHE A 29 -5.82 -6.51 12.51
C PHE A 29 -4.92 -7.65 12.93
N ALA A 30 -5.19 -8.83 12.38
CA ALA A 30 -4.40 -10.04 12.63
C ALA A 30 -2.90 -9.80 12.48
N GLY A 31 -2.13 -10.10 13.53
CA GLY A 31 -0.68 -9.89 13.54
C GLY A 31 -0.23 -8.44 13.74
N GLY A 32 -1.16 -7.52 14.03
CA GLY A 32 -0.85 -6.16 14.49
C GLY A 32 -0.24 -5.23 13.44
N PHE A 33 0.55 -4.28 13.94
CA PHE A 33 1.15 -3.19 13.17
C PHE A 33 2.65 -3.09 13.45
N VAL A 34 3.41 -2.63 12.45
CA VAL A 34 4.83 -2.32 12.59
C VAL A 34 5.12 -1.02 11.84
N TYR A 35 5.70 -0.03 12.52
CA TYR A 35 5.88 1.33 11.98
C TYR A 35 4.57 1.87 11.38
N GLY A 36 3.43 1.64 12.03
CA GLY A 36 2.11 2.11 11.58
C GLY A 36 1.56 1.43 10.33
N MET A 37 2.13 0.29 9.93
CA MET A 37 1.70 -0.50 8.77
C MET A 37 1.02 -1.80 9.22
N PRO A 38 -0.23 -2.10 8.80
CA PRO A 38 -0.93 -3.31 9.19
C PRO A 38 -0.33 -4.55 8.50
N LEU A 39 0.16 -5.51 9.29
CA LEU A 39 0.91 -6.65 8.74
C LEU A 39 0.06 -7.57 7.87
N MET A 40 -1.21 -7.81 8.23
CA MET A 40 -2.12 -8.66 7.43
C MET A 40 -2.45 -8.12 6.04
N PHE A 41 -2.24 -6.82 5.80
CA PHE A 41 -2.54 -6.15 4.53
C PHE A 41 -1.31 -5.38 4.02
N LEU A 42 -0.10 -5.88 4.28
CA LEU A 42 1.14 -5.15 3.98
C LEU A 42 1.24 -4.78 2.49
N ASP A 43 0.87 -5.67 1.56
CA ASP A 43 0.88 -5.34 0.12
C ASP A 43 0.04 -4.12 -0.22
N ILE A 44 -1.14 -4.03 0.40
CA ILE A 44 -2.10 -2.95 0.18
C ILE A 44 -1.61 -1.68 0.89
N ALA A 45 -1.12 -1.83 2.12
CA ALA A 45 -0.63 -0.72 2.92
C ALA A 45 0.54 -0.03 2.21
N LEU A 46 1.43 -0.78 1.57
CA LEU A 46 2.54 -0.24 0.79
C LEU A 46 2.08 0.59 -0.42
N LEU A 47 0.81 0.53 -0.83
CA LEU A 47 0.27 1.35 -1.92
C LEU A 47 -0.06 2.80 -1.52
N TRP A 48 0.28 3.23 -0.31
CA TRP A 48 0.10 4.63 0.10
C TRP A 48 0.82 5.57 -0.87
N ARG A 49 0.22 6.72 -1.20
CA ARG A 49 0.83 7.70 -2.12
C ARG A 49 0.93 9.07 -1.46
N PRO A 50 2.00 9.85 -1.70
CA PRO A 50 1.97 11.25 -1.31
C PRO A 50 1.06 12.04 -2.25
N GLN A 51 0.50 13.14 -1.73
CA GLN A 51 -0.27 14.12 -2.52
C GLN A 51 0.47 15.45 -2.71
N ALA A 52 1.59 15.60 -2.02
CA ALA A 52 2.51 16.72 -2.07
C ALA A 52 3.92 16.18 -1.87
N THR A 53 4.93 17.00 -2.14
CA THR A 53 6.31 16.69 -1.74
C THR A 53 6.37 16.36 -0.24
N ILE A 54 6.99 15.24 0.09
CA ILE A 54 7.25 14.77 1.46
C ILE A 54 8.75 14.64 1.70
N ARG A 55 9.15 14.80 2.96
CA ARG A 55 10.56 14.75 3.39
C ARG A 55 10.76 13.71 4.48
N ARG A 56 11.94 13.09 4.53
CA ARG A 56 12.27 12.09 5.55
C ARG A 56 12.21 12.68 6.96
N ARG A 57 11.66 11.93 7.91
CA ARG A 57 11.86 12.15 9.34
C ARG A 57 13.23 11.60 9.72
N ALA A 58 14.16 12.49 10.00
CA ALA A 58 15.44 12.12 10.57
C ALA A 58 15.29 12.04 12.09
N LEU A 59 15.39 10.83 12.65
CA LEU A 59 15.45 10.63 14.10
C LEU A 59 16.90 10.80 14.57
N SER A 60 17.06 11.34 15.77
CA SER A 60 18.38 11.56 16.38
C SER A 60 18.99 10.26 16.91
N ARG A 61 18.14 9.26 17.17
CA ARG A 61 18.50 7.98 17.80
C ARG A 61 17.71 6.80 17.19
N PRO A 62 18.27 5.59 17.23
CA PRO A 62 17.53 4.39 16.84
C PRO A 62 16.33 4.12 17.79
N PRO A 63 15.34 3.33 17.34
CA PRO A 63 15.24 2.73 16.00
C PRO A 63 14.87 3.77 14.94
N PHE A 64 15.58 3.78 13.81
CA PHE A 64 15.26 4.66 12.68
C PHE A 64 13.98 4.22 11.98
N LEU A 65 13.20 5.18 11.49
CA LEU A 65 11.95 4.89 10.78
C LEU A 65 12.26 4.44 9.36
N PRO A 66 11.55 3.43 8.83
CA PRO A 66 11.84 2.98 7.49
C PRO A 66 11.32 3.89 6.37
N SER A 67 11.87 3.78 5.16
CA SER A 67 11.40 4.50 3.97
C SER A 67 10.07 3.97 3.43
N TRP A 68 9.80 2.68 3.62
CA TRP A 68 8.61 2.00 3.13
C TRP A 68 7.34 2.32 3.94
N SER A 69 7.48 2.77 5.19
CA SER A 69 6.37 3.23 6.02
C SER A 69 6.11 4.73 5.84
N TRP A 70 4.84 5.11 5.81
CA TRP A 70 4.42 6.52 5.84
C TRP A 70 4.90 7.24 7.10
N MET A 71 5.13 6.54 8.22
CA MET A 71 5.59 7.14 9.47
C MET A 71 6.98 7.76 9.34
N GLY A 72 7.82 7.26 8.43
CA GLY A 72 9.13 7.83 8.19
C GLY A 72 9.13 9.16 7.45
N TRP A 73 7.96 9.74 7.13
CA TRP A 73 7.85 10.95 6.31
C TRP A 73 7.06 12.08 6.98
N TRP A 74 7.41 13.31 6.62
CA TRP A 74 6.63 14.51 6.92
C TRP A 74 5.70 14.83 5.77
N PHE A 75 4.42 14.96 6.10
CA PHE A 75 3.34 15.26 5.18
C PHE A 75 2.91 16.74 5.21
N ASP A 76 3.47 17.52 6.14
CA ASP A 76 3.30 18.98 6.27
C ASP A 76 1.84 19.46 6.09
N GLY A 77 0.90 18.71 6.68
CA GLY A 77 -0.53 19.01 6.70
C GLY A 77 -1.33 18.51 5.49
N VAL A 78 -0.72 17.88 4.49
CA VAL A 78 -1.38 17.21 3.36
C VAL A 78 -1.45 15.72 3.62
N SER A 79 -2.64 15.14 3.70
CA SER A 79 -2.77 13.73 4.07
C SER A 79 -2.16 12.78 3.06
N VAL A 80 -1.75 11.62 3.56
CA VAL A 80 -1.42 10.48 2.71
C VAL A 80 -2.65 10.05 1.91
N ASP A 81 -2.46 9.78 0.62
CA ASP A 81 -3.51 9.23 -0.22
C ASP A 81 -3.63 7.72 0.03
N VAL A 82 -4.80 7.32 0.53
CA VAL A 82 -5.18 5.93 0.84
C VAL A 82 -6.31 5.44 -0.07
N SER A 83 -6.53 6.08 -1.22
CA SER A 83 -7.54 5.65 -2.21
C SER A 83 -7.35 4.20 -2.63
N LEU A 84 -6.12 3.77 -2.93
CA LEU A 84 -5.82 2.38 -3.29
C LEU A 84 -6.05 1.41 -2.13
N TRP A 85 -5.76 1.81 -0.89
CA TRP A 85 -6.13 1.03 0.29
C TRP A 85 -7.64 0.80 0.36
N ARG A 86 -8.43 1.84 0.13
CA ARG A 86 -9.88 1.75 0.15
C ARG A 86 -10.43 0.96 -1.03
N ALA A 87 -9.84 1.10 -2.22
CA ALA A 87 -10.22 0.36 -3.42
C ALA A 87 -9.91 -1.14 -3.29
N ALA A 88 -8.79 -1.48 -2.65
CA ALA A 88 -8.37 -2.85 -2.40
C ALA A 88 -9.16 -3.57 -1.29
N ALA A 89 -10.02 -2.85 -0.55
CA ALA A 89 -10.99 -3.44 0.36
C ALA A 89 -12.17 -4.09 -0.41
N ASP A 90 -11.86 -4.91 -1.42
CA ASP A 90 -12.84 -5.58 -2.29
C ASP A 90 -13.66 -6.66 -1.57
N TYR A 91 -13.33 -6.93 -0.30
CA TYR A 91 -14.10 -7.75 0.63
C TYR A 91 -15.36 -7.05 1.16
N VAL A 92 -15.46 -5.72 1.12
CA VAL A 92 -16.67 -5.00 1.55
C VAL A 92 -17.66 -4.91 0.39
N GLU A 93 -18.91 -5.29 0.64
CA GLU A 93 -20.01 -5.12 -0.31
C GLU A 93 -20.80 -3.85 -0.01
N GLU A 94 -21.29 -3.74 1.22
CA GLU A 94 -22.11 -2.62 1.66
C GLU A 94 -21.87 -2.36 3.15
N THR A 95 -22.04 -1.11 3.59
CA THR A 95 -22.13 -0.78 5.02
C THR A 95 -23.29 0.17 5.22
N ARG A 96 -24.28 -0.24 6.01
CA ARG A 96 -25.49 0.57 6.26
C ARG A 96 -25.15 1.81 7.09
N ALA A 97 -25.73 2.96 6.74
CA ALA A 97 -25.60 4.17 7.54
C ALA A 97 -26.47 4.10 8.80
N THR A 98 -25.91 4.46 9.96
CA THR A 98 -26.60 4.40 11.26
C THR A 98 -27.60 5.55 11.49
N LYS A 99 -27.62 6.59 10.65
CA LYS A 99 -28.55 7.74 10.72
C LYS A 99 -28.90 8.24 9.32
N ARG A 100 -30.17 8.57 9.08
CA ARG A 100 -30.72 9.03 7.77
C ARG A 100 -30.04 10.28 7.18
N ASP A 101 -29.40 11.11 8.01
CA ASP A 101 -28.75 12.38 7.60
C ASP A 101 -27.22 12.33 7.47
N GLN A 102 -26.60 11.18 7.70
CA GLN A 102 -25.16 11.03 7.48
C GLN A 102 -24.97 10.14 6.25
N GLY A 103 -24.47 10.72 5.16
CA GLY A 103 -24.09 9.99 3.95
C GLY A 103 -23.16 8.80 4.25
N PRO A 104 -22.88 7.94 3.26
CA PRO A 104 -22.14 6.71 3.48
C PRO A 104 -20.81 6.98 4.21
N LYS A 105 -20.68 6.47 5.45
CA LYS A 105 -19.50 6.70 6.32
C LYS A 105 -18.25 5.98 5.83
N ARG A 106 -18.39 5.00 4.92
CA ARG A 106 -17.28 4.22 4.34
C ARG A 106 -17.21 4.46 2.83
N PHE A 107 -15.99 4.37 2.31
CA PHE A 107 -15.69 4.55 0.89
C PHE A 107 -16.43 3.51 0.04
N GLN A 108 -17.13 3.98 -0.99
CA GLN A 108 -17.69 3.13 -2.04
C GLN A 108 -16.76 3.21 -3.25
N ALA A 109 -16.20 2.07 -3.65
CA ALA A 109 -15.35 2.02 -4.83
C ALA A 109 -16.19 2.28 -6.09
N SER A 110 -15.82 3.31 -6.86
CA SER A 110 -16.48 3.63 -8.14
C SER A 110 -16.23 2.56 -9.20
N HIS A 111 -15.07 1.90 -9.14
CA HIS A 111 -14.63 0.87 -10.08
C HIS A 111 -13.96 -0.27 -9.32
N SER A 112 -13.92 -1.45 -9.94
CA SER A 112 -13.30 -2.65 -9.34
C SER A 112 -11.78 -2.50 -9.32
N PHE A 113 -11.16 -2.76 -8.16
CA PHE A 113 -9.72 -2.87 -8.00
C PHE A 113 -9.39 -4.19 -7.30
N ARG A 114 -8.72 -5.10 -7.99
CA ARG A 114 -8.38 -6.43 -7.45
C ARG A 114 -6.88 -6.63 -7.39
N ILE A 115 -6.31 -6.32 -6.25
CA ILE A 115 -4.89 -6.59 -5.95
C ILE A 115 -4.62 -8.09 -5.78
N ARG A 116 -3.48 -8.59 -6.24
CA ARG A 116 -2.94 -9.91 -5.95
C ARG A 116 -1.54 -9.76 -5.32
N PRO A 117 -1.36 -10.25 -4.08
CA PRO A 117 -0.03 -10.41 -3.48
C PRO A 117 0.90 -11.23 -4.36
N THR A 118 2.13 -10.75 -4.58
CA THR A 118 3.18 -11.48 -5.31
C THR A 118 4.42 -11.73 -4.48
N VAL A 119 4.55 -11.06 -3.33
CA VAL A 119 5.77 -11.02 -2.54
C VAL A 119 5.60 -11.71 -1.19
N ALA A 120 6.63 -12.47 -0.80
CA ALA A 120 6.78 -13.01 0.55
C ALA A 120 7.65 -12.11 1.42
N TRP A 121 7.03 -11.23 2.20
CA TRP A 121 7.67 -10.31 3.13
C TRP A 121 8.24 -10.97 4.39
N ASN A 122 9.48 -10.65 4.74
CA ASN A 122 10.05 -10.91 6.06
C ASN A 122 10.50 -9.59 6.70
N LEU A 123 10.20 -9.41 7.98
CA LEU A 123 10.75 -8.34 8.81
C LEU A 123 12.11 -8.79 9.35
N THR A 124 13.13 -7.93 9.32
CA THR A 124 14.48 -8.28 9.75
C THR A 124 15.28 -7.10 10.30
N ASN A 125 16.18 -7.40 11.23
CA ASN A 125 17.25 -6.52 11.70
C ASN A 125 18.64 -7.02 11.24
N ARG A 126 18.69 -7.84 10.18
CA ARG A 126 19.84 -8.59 9.64
C ARG A 126 20.32 -9.78 10.49
N ALA A 127 20.10 -9.76 11.81
CA ALA A 127 20.46 -10.88 12.69
C ALA A 127 19.34 -11.93 12.78
N HIS A 128 18.08 -11.45 12.85
CA HIS A 128 16.88 -12.26 12.91
C HIS A 128 15.91 -11.84 11.83
N ALA A 129 15.14 -12.80 11.31
CA ALA A 129 14.10 -12.56 10.33
C ALA A 129 12.82 -13.30 10.72
N VAL A 130 11.67 -12.64 10.59
CA VAL A 130 10.35 -13.20 10.88
C VAL A 130 9.44 -12.99 9.68
N ARG A 131 8.71 -14.04 9.28
CA ARG A 131 7.75 -13.96 8.18
C ARG A 131 6.58 -13.06 8.57
N VAL A 132 6.25 -12.11 7.70
CA VAL A 132 5.05 -11.26 7.89
C VAL A 132 3.80 -12.06 7.52
N ALA A 133 2.82 -12.09 8.43
CA ALA A 133 1.53 -12.76 8.26
C ALA A 133 0.56 -11.94 7.37
N ASN A 134 0.96 -11.67 6.13
CA ASN A 134 0.21 -10.88 5.14
C ASN A 134 -0.95 -11.68 4.50
N ASN A 135 -1.95 -12.02 5.31
CA ASN A 135 -2.96 -13.01 5.00
C ASN A 135 -4.40 -12.45 4.92
N GLY A 136 -4.57 -11.13 4.89
CA GLY A 136 -5.88 -10.48 4.96
C GLY A 136 -6.82 -10.81 3.80
N LEU A 137 -6.28 -11.26 2.67
CA LEU A 137 -7.04 -11.68 1.48
C LEU A 137 -7.20 -13.20 1.34
N ARG A 138 -6.77 -14.00 2.33
CA ARG A 138 -6.69 -15.48 2.23
C ARG A 138 -8.02 -16.18 1.94
N TYR A 139 -9.13 -15.55 2.29
CA TYR A 139 -10.48 -16.11 2.13
C TYR A 139 -11.21 -15.61 0.89
N ARG A 140 -10.53 -14.89 -0.01
CA ARG A 140 -11.15 -14.32 -1.22
C ARG A 140 -11.88 -15.35 -2.07
N GLU A 141 -11.37 -16.58 -2.14
CA GLU A 141 -11.99 -17.66 -2.91
C GLU A 141 -13.36 -18.11 -2.36
N LEU A 142 -13.69 -17.81 -1.10
CA LEU A 142 -14.97 -18.16 -0.50
C LEU A 142 -16.17 -17.46 -1.17
N ARG A 143 -15.94 -16.34 -1.88
CA ARG A 143 -16.98 -15.70 -2.69
C ARG A 143 -17.40 -16.51 -3.92
N SER A 144 -16.58 -17.47 -4.33
CA SER A 144 -16.85 -18.31 -5.49
C SER A 144 -18.04 -19.22 -5.24
N ARG A 145 -18.89 -19.42 -6.26
CA ARG A 145 -19.99 -20.39 -6.19
C ARG A 145 -19.49 -21.81 -5.87
N ARG A 146 -18.26 -22.14 -6.27
CA ARG A 146 -17.63 -23.44 -5.98
C ARG A 146 -17.32 -23.64 -4.48
N ALA A 147 -17.24 -22.57 -3.70
CA ALA A 147 -16.93 -22.59 -2.27
C ALA A 147 -18.18 -22.51 -1.37
N GLN A 148 -19.39 -22.70 -1.92
CA GLN A 148 -20.65 -22.64 -1.15
C GLN A 148 -20.78 -23.66 -0.02
N GLY A 149 -19.99 -24.73 -0.01
CA GLY A 149 -19.96 -25.72 1.09
C GLY A 149 -18.73 -25.60 1.99
N ALA A 150 -17.81 -24.68 1.71
CA ALA A 150 -16.56 -24.58 2.47
C ALA A 150 -16.80 -24.07 3.90
N PRO A 151 -16.00 -24.54 4.88
CA PRO A 151 -16.07 -24.04 6.25
C PRO A 151 -15.68 -22.56 6.30
N LEU A 152 -16.37 -21.81 7.16
CA LEU A 152 -16.10 -20.39 7.39
C LEU A 152 -15.17 -20.23 8.59
N PRO A 153 -14.35 -19.15 8.62
CA PRO A 153 -13.66 -18.77 9.85
C PRO A 153 -14.67 -18.51 10.99
N PRO A 154 -14.23 -18.61 12.26
CA PRO A 154 -15.06 -18.30 13.41
C PRO A 154 -15.70 -16.90 13.35
N GLY A 155 -16.89 -16.75 13.92
CA GLY A 155 -17.65 -15.49 13.91
C GLY A 155 -18.23 -15.08 12.55
N TRP A 156 -18.01 -15.88 11.49
CA TRP A 156 -18.55 -15.59 10.15
C TRP A 156 -19.75 -16.45 9.80
N SER A 157 -20.79 -15.78 9.29
CA SER A 157 -21.97 -16.41 8.70
C SER A 157 -22.11 -16.03 7.23
N ARG A 158 -22.80 -16.89 6.47
CA ARG A 158 -23.07 -16.69 5.03
C ARG A 158 -24.56 -16.80 4.74
N ALA A 159 -25.08 -15.86 3.96
CA ALA A 159 -26.43 -15.87 3.40
C ALA A 159 -26.36 -15.64 1.88
N GLY A 160 -26.60 -16.68 1.09
CA GLY A 160 -26.44 -16.62 -0.36
C GLY A 160 -24.97 -16.33 -0.76
N SER A 161 -24.75 -15.20 -1.44
CA SER A 161 -23.40 -14.72 -1.81
C SER A 161 -22.78 -13.75 -0.81
N GLN A 162 -23.50 -13.42 0.27
CA GLN A 162 -23.10 -12.39 1.22
C GLN A 162 -22.60 -13.00 2.53
N PHE A 163 -21.68 -12.30 3.18
CA PHE A 163 -21.04 -12.69 4.42
C PHE A 163 -21.22 -11.62 5.48
N ARG A 164 -21.31 -12.04 6.74
CA ARG A 164 -21.43 -11.17 7.92
C ARG A 164 -20.54 -11.70 9.03
N HIS A 165 -20.01 -10.79 9.83
CA HIS A 165 -19.27 -11.11 11.03
C HIS A 165 -20.06 -10.67 12.27
N ASP A 166 -20.05 -11.49 13.32
CA ASP A 166 -20.87 -11.26 14.52
C ASP A 166 -20.49 -9.96 15.26
N SER A 167 -19.27 -9.45 15.05
CA SER A 167 -18.81 -8.17 15.63
C SER A 167 -19.20 -6.92 14.84
N ASP A 168 -19.77 -7.04 13.64
CA ASP A 168 -20.15 -5.90 12.77
C ASP A 168 -21.46 -6.22 12.02
N GLU A 169 -22.58 -6.01 12.70
CA GLU A 169 -23.93 -6.24 12.14
C GLU A 169 -24.29 -5.30 10.97
N LEU A 170 -23.58 -4.17 10.85
CA LEU A 170 -23.88 -3.11 9.89
C LEU A 170 -23.24 -3.34 8.53
N THR A 171 -22.24 -4.22 8.46
CA THR A 171 -21.42 -4.44 7.27
C THR A 171 -21.76 -5.76 6.61
N VAL A 172 -21.93 -5.70 5.30
CA VAL A 172 -22.07 -6.88 4.44
C VAL A 172 -20.78 -7.03 3.64
N PHE A 173 -20.26 -8.24 3.62
CA PHE A 173 -18.99 -8.59 2.99
C PHE A 173 -19.20 -9.52 1.80
N LYS A 174 -18.35 -9.38 0.78
CA LYS A 174 -18.28 -10.30 -0.37
C LYS A 174 -17.55 -11.59 -0.02
N TYR A 175 -16.68 -11.55 0.99
CA TYR A 175 -15.98 -12.71 1.55
C TYR A 175 -15.40 -12.38 2.94
N PRO A 176 -15.13 -13.38 3.78
CA PRO A 176 -14.53 -13.19 5.11
C PRO A 176 -13.14 -12.56 5.08
N ILE A 177 -12.74 -11.91 6.15
CA ILE A 177 -11.34 -11.52 6.42
C ILE A 177 -10.91 -12.13 7.76
N PRO A 178 -9.61 -12.38 7.97
CA PRO A 178 -9.11 -12.74 9.29
C PRO A 178 -9.50 -11.66 10.31
N VAL A 179 -10.11 -12.08 11.41
CA VAL A 179 -10.37 -11.25 12.59
C VAL A 179 -9.70 -11.95 13.76
N GLU A 180 -8.95 -11.21 14.56
CA GLU A 180 -8.28 -11.78 15.74
C GLU A 180 -9.30 -11.99 16.86
N GLU A 181 -9.42 -13.22 17.36
CA GLU A 181 -10.28 -13.53 18.50
C GLU A 181 -9.58 -13.06 19.78
N ILE A 182 -10.26 -12.24 20.57
CA ILE A 182 -9.79 -11.84 21.90
C ILE A 182 -10.40 -12.82 22.89
N PRO A 183 -9.62 -13.65 23.60
CA PRO A 183 -10.17 -14.53 24.63
C PRO A 183 -10.85 -13.71 25.73
N GLU A 184 -12.07 -14.09 26.14
CA GLU A 184 -12.85 -13.38 27.16
C GLU A 184 -12.22 -13.45 28.57
N ASP A 185 -11.35 -14.43 28.83
CA ASP A 185 -10.86 -14.79 30.18
C ASP A 185 -9.34 -14.70 30.38
N ALA A 186 -8.57 -14.18 29.42
CA ALA A 186 -7.12 -14.02 29.62
C ALA A 186 -6.83 -12.72 30.38
N ASP A 187 -6.21 -12.83 31.56
CA ASP A 187 -5.44 -11.72 32.15
C ASP A 187 -4.66 -11.05 31.03
N TYR A 188 -4.86 -9.75 30.81
CA TYR A 188 -4.39 -8.98 29.65
C TYR A 188 -2.90 -9.20 29.37
N GLU A 189 -2.53 -10.28 28.68
CA GLU A 189 -1.19 -10.45 28.15
C GLU A 189 -1.04 -9.38 27.08
N THR A 190 -0.13 -8.45 27.34
CA THR A 190 0.13 -7.33 26.45
C THR A 190 0.60 -7.93 25.13
N GLN A 191 -0.21 -7.82 24.07
CA GLN A 191 0.21 -8.23 22.73
C GLN A 191 1.64 -7.71 22.51
N PRO A 192 2.55 -8.55 21.96
CA PRO A 192 3.92 -8.12 21.73
C PRO A 192 3.87 -6.81 20.94
N GLY A 193 4.35 -5.72 21.55
CA GLY A 193 4.31 -4.40 20.92
C GLY A 193 5.12 -4.39 19.62
N GLU A 194 5.08 -3.29 18.87
CA GLU A 194 5.86 -3.15 17.62
C GLU A 194 7.36 -3.49 17.82
N GLU A 195 7.87 -3.35 19.04
CA GLU A 195 9.23 -3.69 19.49
C GLU A 195 9.57 -5.19 19.48
N ALA A 196 8.57 -6.08 19.45
CA ALA A 196 8.77 -7.52 19.40
C ALA A 196 9.18 -8.02 18.00
N HIS A 197 8.97 -7.22 16.96
CA HIS A 197 9.35 -7.56 15.61
C HIS A 197 10.79 -7.12 15.31
N PRO A 198 11.62 -7.95 14.63
CA PRO A 198 12.91 -7.49 14.16
C PRO A 198 12.73 -6.43 13.07
N GLY A 199 13.41 -5.30 13.15
CA GLY A 199 13.24 -4.19 12.22
C GLY A 199 14.46 -3.27 12.14
N PRO A 200 14.45 -2.25 11.26
CA PRO A 200 13.30 -1.76 10.48
C PRO A 200 13.16 -2.32 9.05
N LEU A 201 13.91 -3.36 8.68
CA LEU A 201 14.06 -3.76 7.28
C LEU A 201 13.01 -4.78 6.85
N LEU A 202 12.58 -4.69 5.59
CA LEU A 202 11.84 -5.74 4.89
C LEU A 202 12.79 -6.47 3.93
N SER A 203 12.92 -7.78 4.07
CA SER A 203 13.65 -8.63 3.12
C SER A 203 12.70 -9.50 2.33
N PHE A 204 12.84 -9.47 1.00
CA PHE A 204 11.96 -10.22 0.10
C PHE A 204 12.62 -10.41 -1.27
N LYS A 205 12.06 -11.33 -2.06
CA LYS A 205 12.47 -11.61 -3.43
C LYS A 205 11.40 -11.14 -4.40
N THR A 206 11.78 -10.48 -5.50
CA THR A 206 10.84 -9.95 -6.50
C THR A 206 11.52 -9.68 -7.84
N THR A 207 10.75 -9.29 -8.85
CA THR A 207 11.29 -8.79 -10.14
C THR A 207 11.69 -7.32 -10.07
N CYS A 208 12.70 -6.96 -10.85
CA CYS A 208 13.27 -5.61 -10.92
C CYS A 208 13.46 -5.16 -12.37
N GLY A 209 13.30 -3.86 -12.62
CA GLY A 209 13.56 -3.26 -13.92
C GLY A 209 14.16 -1.86 -13.81
N PHE A 210 14.97 -1.51 -14.81
CA PHE A 210 15.56 -0.18 -14.96
C PHE A 210 14.94 0.51 -16.17
N PHE A 211 14.24 1.61 -15.94
CA PHE A 211 13.42 2.26 -16.95
C PHE A 211 13.81 3.70 -17.19
N GLU A 212 13.65 4.14 -18.44
CA GLU A 212 13.70 5.54 -18.80
C GLU A 212 12.44 6.23 -18.31
N VAL A 213 12.61 7.43 -17.76
CA VAL A 213 11.53 8.23 -17.20
C VAL A 213 11.63 9.66 -17.67
N ASP A 214 10.48 10.32 -17.73
CA ASP A 214 10.43 11.77 -17.89
C ASP A 214 9.44 12.38 -16.90
N TYR A 215 9.53 13.70 -16.76
CA TYR A 215 8.55 14.46 -16.01
C TYR A 215 7.28 14.63 -16.83
N ALA A 216 6.15 14.16 -16.29
CA ALA A 216 4.84 14.32 -16.90
C ALA A 216 4.17 15.61 -16.42
N ILE A 217 3.87 15.67 -15.12
CA ILE A 217 3.12 16.78 -14.50
C ILE A 217 3.53 16.99 -13.04
N SER A 218 3.16 18.17 -12.52
CA SER A 218 3.20 18.49 -11.10
C SER A 218 1.77 18.54 -10.57
N MET A 219 1.44 17.71 -9.58
CA MET A 219 0.14 17.81 -8.91
C MET A 219 0.24 18.78 -7.74
N VAL A 220 -0.58 19.84 -7.79
CA VAL A 220 -0.64 20.85 -6.73
C VAL A 220 -1.78 20.52 -5.76
N PRO A 221 -1.52 20.41 -4.45
CA PRO A 221 -2.59 20.26 -3.46
C PRO A 221 -3.55 21.45 -3.49
N ARG A 222 -4.86 21.20 -3.61
CA ARG A 222 -5.86 22.27 -3.61
C ARG A 222 -5.86 23.05 -2.29
N GLY A 223 -5.65 24.36 -2.38
CA GLY A 223 -5.81 25.29 -1.25
C GLY A 223 -4.76 25.17 -0.15
N LYS A 224 -3.59 24.58 -0.42
CA LYS A 224 -2.48 24.46 0.55
C LYS A 224 -1.15 24.93 -0.05
N PRO A 225 -0.27 25.57 0.73
CA PRO A 225 1.00 26.14 0.24
C PRO A 225 2.10 25.10 0.02
N ASN A 226 1.80 23.80 0.04
CA ASN A 226 2.81 22.75 -0.05
C ASN A 226 3.37 22.62 -1.49
N PRO A 227 4.65 22.25 -1.65
CA PRO A 227 5.23 22.07 -2.97
C PRO A 227 4.50 20.96 -3.74
N PRO A 228 4.36 21.11 -5.08
CA PRO A 228 3.74 20.08 -5.90
C PRO A 228 4.49 18.75 -5.76
N ILE A 229 3.79 17.66 -6.05
CA ILE A 229 4.40 16.34 -6.22
C ILE A 229 4.66 16.09 -7.70
N ALA A 230 5.84 15.57 -8.01
CA ALA A 230 6.21 15.23 -9.36
C ALA A 230 5.64 13.85 -9.75
N VAL A 231 4.98 13.82 -10.90
CA VAL A 231 4.50 12.61 -11.56
C VAL A 231 5.33 12.42 -12.82
N GLY A 232 5.88 11.22 -13.01
CA GLY A 232 6.66 10.88 -14.19
C GLY A 232 6.04 9.75 -14.99
N ASN A 233 6.34 9.70 -16.29
CA ASN A 233 6.03 8.55 -17.12
C ASN A 233 7.17 7.53 -17.03
N ILE A 234 6.81 6.26 -17.25
CA ILE A 234 7.74 5.15 -17.38
C ILE A 234 7.69 4.69 -18.83
N TRP A 235 8.85 4.67 -19.50
CA TRP A 235 8.97 4.34 -20.91
C TRP A 235 9.71 3.03 -21.10
N SER A 236 9.26 2.31 -22.12
CA SER A 236 9.86 1.08 -22.61
C SER A 236 11.10 1.36 -23.44
N ARG A 237 11.98 0.37 -23.62
CA ARG A 237 13.14 0.50 -24.53
C ARG A 237 12.74 0.80 -25.98
N GLY A 238 11.50 0.48 -26.34
CA GLY A 238 10.90 0.79 -27.64
C GLY A 238 10.21 2.15 -27.71
N ASN A 239 10.44 3.04 -26.74
CA ASN A 239 9.79 4.35 -26.60
C ASN A 239 8.26 4.26 -26.54
N GLN A 240 7.74 3.22 -25.88
CA GLN A 240 6.32 3.05 -25.62
C GLN A 240 6.02 3.39 -24.16
N TRP A 241 4.93 4.11 -23.92
CA TRP A 241 4.48 4.39 -22.56
C TRP A 241 4.06 3.09 -21.87
N MET A 242 4.62 2.82 -20.70
CA MET A 242 4.34 1.61 -19.92
C MET A 242 3.57 1.90 -18.63
N GLY A 243 3.64 3.12 -18.11
CA GLY A 243 3.06 3.44 -16.81
C GLY A 243 3.43 4.81 -16.29
N GLU A 244 3.05 5.05 -15.04
CA GLU A 244 3.27 6.31 -14.33
C GLU A 244 3.79 6.04 -12.92
N PHE A 245 4.51 7.00 -12.35
CA PHE A 245 4.93 6.96 -10.96
C PHE A 245 4.85 8.33 -10.29
N ARG A 246 4.75 8.31 -8.96
CA ARG A 246 4.77 9.49 -8.11
C ARG A 246 6.02 9.47 -7.23
N ALA A 247 6.81 10.53 -7.31
CA ALA A 247 7.96 10.74 -6.45
C ALA A 247 7.53 11.10 -5.03
N HIS A 248 8.35 10.77 -4.03
CA HIS A 248 8.15 11.21 -2.66
C HIS A 248 8.57 12.68 -2.50
N ASP A 249 9.64 13.11 -3.12
CA ASP A 249 10.05 14.51 -3.12
C ASP A 249 9.64 15.22 -4.43
N GLY A 250 9.80 16.55 -4.47
CA GLY A 250 9.45 17.37 -5.63
C GLY A 250 10.44 17.21 -6.78
N TRP A 251 11.36 16.25 -6.70
CA TRP A 251 12.50 16.12 -7.59
C TRP A 251 12.57 14.68 -8.12
N LEU A 252 12.37 14.49 -9.42
CA LEU A 252 12.41 13.16 -10.04
C LEU A 252 13.83 12.61 -10.27
N GLY A 253 14.88 13.21 -9.69
CA GLY A 253 16.26 12.96 -10.16
C GLY A 253 16.60 13.69 -11.46
N VAL A 254 15.58 13.98 -12.29
CA VAL A 254 15.70 14.65 -13.59
C VAL A 254 15.93 16.16 -13.42
N GLN A 255 17.19 16.62 -13.38
CA GLN A 255 17.48 18.06 -13.52
C GLN A 255 17.28 18.51 -14.98
N SER A 256 16.26 19.31 -15.26
CA SER A 256 16.03 19.89 -16.60
C SER A 256 17.17 20.76 -17.15
N SER A 257 18.23 21.04 -16.38
CA SER A 257 19.39 21.83 -16.81
C SER A 257 20.70 21.04 -17.00
N ASN A 258 20.81 19.79 -16.53
CA ASN A 258 22.02 18.94 -16.65
C ASN A 258 21.69 17.46 -16.98
N TYR A 259 20.46 17.17 -17.41
CA TYR A 259 20.03 15.82 -17.75
C TYR A 259 20.39 15.50 -19.21
N ASP A 260 21.39 14.63 -19.40
CA ASP A 260 21.81 14.14 -20.72
C ASP A 260 20.97 12.94 -21.23
N GLY A 261 19.92 12.52 -20.50
CA GLY A 261 18.99 11.48 -20.97
C GLY A 261 19.30 10.04 -20.54
N ASP A 262 20.44 9.79 -19.90
CA ASP A 262 20.94 8.42 -19.65
C ASP A 262 20.56 7.79 -18.30
N GLU A 263 19.95 8.53 -17.36
CA GLU A 263 19.63 7.99 -16.04
C GLU A 263 18.33 7.18 -16.03
N ARG A 264 18.47 5.86 -15.92
CA ARG A 264 17.36 4.93 -15.70
C ARG A 264 17.09 4.76 -14.21
N LEU A 265 15.82 4.81 -13.83
CA LEU A 265 15.41 4.58 -12.44
C LEU A 265 15.16 3.10 -12.18
N GLU A 266 15.55 2.64 -10.99
CA GLU A 266 15.32 1.27 -10.52
C GLU A 266 13.92 1.13 -9.90
N PHE A 267 13.14 0.19 -10.41
CA PHE A 267 11.84 -0.17 -9.88
C PHE A 267 11.80 -1.64 -9.48
N VAL A 268 11.09 -1.94 -8.38
CA VAL A 268 10.85 -3.31 -7.92
C VAL A 268 9.37 -3.59 -7.77
N ALA A 269 8.91 -4.76 -8.24
CA ALA A 269 7.51 -5.15 -8.14
C ALA A 269 7.13 -5.52 -6.69
N ILE A 270 5.93 -5.15 -6.25
CA ILE A 270 5.43 -5.48 -4.90
C ILE A 270 4.07 -6.18 -4.90
N SER A 271 3.26 -5.97 -5.92
CA SER A 271 1.98 -6.68 -6.12
C SER A 271 1.50 -6.47 -7.56
N THR A 272 0.52 -7.25 -8.00
CA THR A 272 -0.24 -6.94 -9.22
C THR A 272 -1.65 -6.50 -8.89
N ALA A 273 -2.34 -5.84 -9.81
CA ALA A 273 -3.76 -5.54 -9.67
C ALA A 273 -4.47 -5.58 -11.02
N THR A 274 -5.75 -5.96 -10.99
CA THR A 274 -6.65 -5.83 -12.14
C THR A 274 -7.67 -4.73 -11.84
N GLU A 275 -7.82 -3.77 -12.75
CA GLU A 275 -8.88 -2.77 -12.70
C GLU A 275 -9.90 -3.02 -13.80
N ARG A 276 -11.17 -2.68 -13.54
CA ARG A 276 -12.26 -2.88 -14.51
C ARG A 276 -13.26 -1.73 -14.48
N ARG A 277 -13.68 -1.29 -15.67
CA ARG A 277 -14.61 -0.16 -15.93
C ARG A 277 -14.07 1.23 -15.56
N GLY A 278 -12.80 1.34 -15.20
CA GLY A 278 -12.14 2.59 -14.84
C GLY A 278 -10.86 2.32 -14.07
N SER A 279 -10.11 3.38 -13.74
CA SER A 279 -8.83 3.28 -13.04
C SER A 279 -8.73 4.23 -11.83
N HIS A 280 -8.08 3.75 -10.78
CA HIS A 280 -7.64 4.51 -9.61
C HIS A 280 -6.17 4.95 -9.72
N VAL A 281 -5.42 4.41 -10.69
CA VAL A 281 -3.99 4.69 -10.89
C VAL A 281 -3.71 5.56 -12.10
N PHE A 282 -4.44 5.39 -13.19
CA PHE A 282 -4.27 6.14 -14.44
C PHE A 282 -5.44 7.10 -14.70
N SER A 283 -5.23 8.06 -15.60
CA SER A 283 -6.31 8.92 -16.08
C SER A 283 -7.37 8.11 -16.87
N ALA A 284 -8.57 8.67 -17.01
CA ALA A 284 -9.62 8.05 -17.82
C ALA A 284 -9.17 7.81 -19.27
N GLU A 285 -8.49 8.79 -19.88
CA GLU A 285 -7.93 8.69 -21.22
C GLU A 285 -6.92 7.54 -21.34
N ARG A 286 -5.99 7.41 -20.39
CA ARG A 286 -5.01 6.31 -20.37
C ARG A 286 -5.66 4.96 -20.16
N PHE A 287 -6.69 4.89 -19.32
CA PHE A 287 -7.44 3.66 -19.11
C PHE A 287 -8.16 3.24 -20.41
N GLU A 288 -8.87 4.16 -21.06
CA GLU A 288 -9.58 3.91 -22.32
C GLU A 288 -8.62 3.46 -23.44
N GLU A 289 -7.41 4.05 -23.50
CA GLU A 289 -6.37 3.68 -24.47
C GLU A 289 -5.82 2.25 -24.25
N LYS A 290 -5.77 1.79 -23.00
CA LYS A 290 -5.03 0.56 -22.62
C LYS A 290 -5.90 -0.61 -22.21
N MET A 291 -7.20 -0.42 -21.99
CA MET A 291 -8.11 -1.50 -21.60
C MET A 291 -8.25 -2.55 -22.71
N ASP A 292 -8.47 -3.79 -22.29
CA ASP A 292 -8.82 -4.89 -23.19
C ASP A 292 -10.32 -4.88 -23.58
N ALA A 293 -10.74 -5.90 -24.33
CA ALA A 293 -12.12 -6.05 -24.78
C ALA A 293 -13.14 -6.25 -23.64
N ASP A 294 -12.69 -6.62 -22.44
CA ASP A 294 -13.53 -6.81 -21.25
C ASP A 294 -13.56 -5.56 -20.33
N GLU A 295 -13.02 -4.44 -20.82
CA GLU A 295 -12.81 -3.18 -20.11
C GLU A 295 -11.92 -3.36 -18.89
N MET A 296 -10.85 -4.16 -19.02
CA MET A 296 -9.88 -4.44 -17.96
C MET A 296 -8.47 -3.96 -18.30
N ILE A 297 -7.74 -3.54 -17.26
CA ILE A 297 -6.28 -3.41 -17.31
C ILE A 297 -5.65 -4.24 -16.20
N ASP A 298 -4.51 -4.84 -16.50
CA ASP A 298 -3.65 -5.50 -15.53
C ASP A 298 -2.38 -4.68 -15.34
N ILE A 299 -2.05 -4.44 -14.07
CA ILE A 299 -0.92 -3.59 -13.67
C ILE A 299 -0.03 -4.31 -12.65
N VAL A 300 1.25 -3.95 -12.65
CA VAL A 300 2.21 -4.22 -11.59
C VAL A 300 2.35 -2.94 -10.77
N ASN A 301 2.11 -3.04 -9.46
CA ASN A 301 2.44 -1.98 -8.51
C ASN A 301 3.93 -2.11 -8.18
N VAL A 302 4.66 -1.02 -8.37
CA VAL A 302 6.11 -0.99 -8.24
C VAL A 302 6.54 0.09 -7.25
N LEU A 303 7.66 -0.14 -6.56
CA LEU A 303 8.34 0.89 -5.79
C LEU A 303 9.52 1.41 -6.61
N TRP A 304 9.61 2.73 -6.76
CA TRP A 304 10.86 3.37 -7.15
C TRP A 304 11.79 3.34 -5.94
N ILE A 305 12.98 2.77 -6.10
CA ILE A 305 13.96 2.64 -5.04
C ILE A 305 15.30 3.28 -5.41
N GLU A 306 16.03 3.70 -4.37
CA GLU A 306 17.44 4.09 -4.47
C GLU A 306 18.23 3.24 -3.47
N ARG A 307 19.37 2.70 -3.88
CA ARG A 307 20.19 1.82 -3.03
C ARG A 307 21.31 2.60 -2.36
N ILE A 308 21.32 2.58 -1.02
CA ILE A 308 22.36 3.20 -0.19
C ILE A 308 23.02 2.09 0.65
N ALA A 309 24.30 1.84 0.39
CA ALA A 309 25.07 0.79 1.08
C ALA A 309 24.35 -0.59 1.11
N GLY A 310 23.74 -0.97 -0.01
CA GLY A 310 23.03 -2.24 -0.18
C GLY A 310 21.61 -2.30 0.40
N VAL A 311 21.11 -1.22 1.01
CA VAL A 311 19.73 -1.10 1.46
C VAL A 311 18.95 -0.26 0.46
N ALA A 312 17.82 -0.78 -0.02
CA ALA A 312 16.90 -0.05 -0.86
C ALA A 312 16.07 0.92 -0.01
N CYS A 313 15.98 2.18 -0.43
CA CYS A 313 15.10 3.18 0.15
C CYS A 313 14.01 3.53 -0.85
N ARG A 314 12.75 3.47 -0.42
CA ARG A 314 11.59 3.86 -1.23
C ARG A 314 11.63 5.37 -1.53
N ARG A 315 11.71 5.72 -2.80
CA ARG A 315 11.67 7.09 -3.33
C ARG A 315 10.38 7.44 -4.03
N GLY A 316 9.58 6.45 -4.42
CA GLY A 316 8.31 6.67 -5.06
C GLY A 316 7.48 5.41 -5.18
N ILE A 317 6.31 5.56 -5.79
CA ILE A 317 5.39 4.48 -6.11
C ILE A 317 4.88 4.63 -7.53
N GLY A 318 4.90 3.54 -8.29
CA GLY A 318 4.47 3.51 -9.67
C GLY A 318 3.53 2.36 -9.97
N HIS A 319 2.92 2.45 -11.15
CA HIS A 319 2.00 1.48 -11.71
C HIS A 319 2.37 1.29 -13.17
N VAL A 320 2.69 0.05 -13.54
CA VAL A 320 3.17 -0.33 -14.88
C VAL A 320 2.22 -1.35 -15.48
N LEU A 321 1.90 -1.27 -16.76
CA LEU A 321 1.12 -2.28 -17.47
C LEU A 321 1.80 -3.65 -17.35
N GLN A 322 1.04 -4.67 -16.95
CA GLN A 322 1.60 -5.98 -16.61
C GLN A 322 2.37 -6.62 -17.77
N LYS A 323 1.79 -6.62 -18.98
CA LYS A 323 2.44 -7.16 -20.18
C LYS A 323 3.78 -6.48 -20.48
N ALA A 324 3.87 -5.18 -20.22
CA ALA A 324 5.07 -4.41 -20.49
C ALA A 324 6.15 -4.73 -19.44
N TRP A 325 5.78 -4.83 -18.17
CA TRP A 325 6.68 -5.25 -17.09
C TRP A 325 7.27 -6.65 -17.34
N GLU A 326 6.42 -7.63 -17.68
CA GLU A 326 6.84 -9.01 -17.95
C GLU A 326 7.82 -9.12 -19.13
N ALA A 327 7.72 -8.21 -20.11
CA ALA A 327 8.61 -8.18 -21.27
C ALA A 327 9.98 -7.58 -20.96
N GLU A 328 10.08 -6.61 -20.04
CA GLU A 328 11.29 -5.80 -19.85
C GLU A 328 11.96 -5.94 -18.48
N ALA A 329 11.29 -6.54 -17.49
CA ALA A 329 11.79 -6.75 -16.13
C ALA A 329 11.67 -8.22 -15.66
N PRO A 330 12.26 -9.19 -16.38
CA PRO A 330 12.17 -10.61 -16.01
C PRO A 330 13.09 -10.98 -14.84
N ASP A 331 14.09 -10.15 -14.53
CA ASP A 331 15.15 -10.49 -13.58
C ASP A 331 14.65 -10.44 -12.14
N GLU A 332 14.90 -11.54 -11.42
CA GLU A 332 14.55 -11.67 -10.01
C GLU A 332 15.72 -11.26 -9.11
N VAL A 333 15.44 -10.47 -8.08
CA VAL A 333 16.43 -9.91 -7.16
C VAL A 333 15.99 -10.07 -5.70
N ASP A 334 16.97 -10.19 -4.81
CA ASP A 334 16.77 -10.05 -3.37
C ASP A 334 16.82 -8.56 -2.97
N VAL A 335 15.80 -8.10 -2.27
CA VAL A 335 15.66 -6.71 -1.84
C VAL A 335 15.66 -6.65 -0.33
N LEU A 336 16.50 -5.76 0.22
CA LEU A 336 16.48 -5.35 1.61
C LEU A 336 16.01 -3.90 1.66
N LEU A 337 14.71 -3.69 1.90
CA LEU A 337 14.05 -2.39 1.88
C LEU A 337 14.03 -1.79 3.29
N GLY A 338 14.57 -0.58 3.44
CA GLY A 338 14.81 0.08 4.72
C GLY A 338 14.44 1.54 4.71
#